data_AF-A0A7V4G879-F1
#
_entry.id   AF-A0A7V4G879-F1
#
_cell.length_a   1.000
_cell.length_b   1.000
_cell.length_c   1.000
_cell.angle_alpha   90.00
_cell.angle_beta   90.00
_cell.angle_gamma   90.00
#
_symmetry.space_group_name_H-M   'P 1'
#
loop_
_entity.id
_entity.type
_entity.pdbx_description
1 polymer ?
#
loop_
_entity_poly.entity_id
_entity_poly.type
_entity_poly.pdbx_seq_one_letter_code
_entity_poly.pdbx_strand_id
1 'polypeptide(L)' 'EDNADAHLKRQIMGREVVVAITGGRLDLGPWEQIFYGEFDGGRRKRVLVKIIGE' A
#
# COMPACT_ATOMS: atom_id res chain seq x y z
N GLU A 1 5.56 20.53 12.64
CA GLU A 1 4.58 19.90 11.72
C GLU A 1 3.28 19.71 12.44
N ASP A 2 2.18 19.70 11.70
CA ASP A 2 0.79 19.58 12.16
C ASP A 2 0.12 18.26 11.69
N ASN A 3 0.88 17.37 11.07
CA ASN A 3 0.46 16.10 10.46
C ASN A 3 0.72 14.87 11.35
N ALA A 4 0.88 15.04 12.66
CA ALA A 4 1.20 13.93 13.57
C ALA A 4 0.14 12.82 13.52
N ASP A 5 -1.12 13.19 13.25
CA ASP A 5 -2.22 12.25 13.04
C ASP A 5 -2.02 11.37 11.79
N ALA A 6 -1.39 11.87 10.72
CA ALA A 6 -1.08 11.11 9.52
C ALA A 6 -0.08 9.98 9.81
N HIS A 7 0.87 10.21 10.73
CA HIS A 7 1.80 9.18 11.20
C HIS A 7 1.08 8.08 11.98
N LEU A 8 0.09 8.43 12.80
CA LEU A 8 -0.72 7.44 13.54
C LEU A 8 -1.65 6.67 12.59
N LYS A 9 -2.31 7.36 11.65
CA LYS A 9 -3.17 6.72 10.64
C LYS A 9 -2.42 5.67 9.82
N ARG A 10 -1.22 6.00 9.30
CA ARG A 10 -0.43 5.00 8.54
C ARG A 10 0.01 3.82 9.41
N GLN A 11 0.23 4.02 10.70
CA GLN A 11 0.67 2.97 11.61
C GLN A 11 -0.45 1.94 11.83
N ILE A 12 -1.70 2.43 11.89
CA ILE A 12 -2.89 1.58 12.00
C ILE A 12 -3.21 0.88 10.68
N MET A 13 -3.19 1.62 9.56
CA MET A 13 -3.58 1.08 8.24
C MET A 13 -2.54 0.15 7.63
N GLY A 14 -1.30 0.20 8.10
CA GLY A 14 -0.18 -0.56 7.56
C GLY A 14 0.57 0.19 6.45
N ARG A 15 1.88 -0.05 6.39
CA ARG A 15 2.78 0.57 5.40
C ARG A 15 2.73 -0.14 4.04
N GLU A 16 2.51 -1.45 4.06
CA GLU A 16 2.69 -2.32 2.91
C GLU A 16 1.79 -3.55 3.00
N VAL A 17 1.63 -4.20 1.86
CA VAL A 17 0.97 -5.49 1.73
C VAL A 17 1.85 -6.42 0.91
N VAL A 18 1.77 -7.72 1.17
CA VAL A 18 2.37 -8.76 0.35
C VAL A 18 1.24 -9.49 -0.36
N VAL A 19 1.34 -9.63 -1.67
CA VAL A 19 0.33 -10.28 -2.52
C VAL A 19 1.01 -11.40 -3.29
N ALA A 20 0.41 -12.58 -3.29
CA ALA A 20 0.91 -13.71 -4.05
C ALA A 20 0.71 -13.49 -5.56
N ILE A 21 1.57 -14.10 -6.37
CA ILE A 21 1.43 -14.12 -7.83
C ILE A 21 1.27 -15.58 -8.26
N THR A 22 0.13 -15.90 -8.85
CA THR A 22 -0.20 -17.24 -9.33
C THR A 22 -0.51 -17.17 -10.82
N GLY A 23 0.22 -17.93 -11.65
CA GLY A 23 0.03 -17.92 -13.10
C GLY A 23 0.25 -16.54 -13.76
N GLY A 24 1.19 -15.74 -13.22
CA GLY A 24 1.50 -14.40 -13.71
C GLY A 24 0.46 -13.32 -13.38
N ARG A 25 -0.49 -13.59 -12.47
CA ARG A 25 -1.51 -12.64 -12.02
C ARG A 25 -1.46 -12.44 -10.51
N LEU A 26 -1.82 -11.25 -10.05
CA LEU A 26 -2.04 -11.00 -8.62
C LEU A 26 -3.17 -11.91 -8.13
N ASP A 27 -2.89 -12.70 -7.11
CA ASP A 27 -3.83 -13.65 -6.54
C ASP A 27 -4.68 -12.94 -5.48
N LEU A 28 -5.71 -12.24 -5.95
CA LEU A 28 -6.64 -11.47 -5.14
C LEU A 28 -8.00 -12.18 -5.10
N GLY A 29 -8.62 -12.18 -3.91
CA GLY A 29 -10.01 -12.56 -3.74
C GLY A 29 -10.98 -11.63 -4.47
N PRO A 30 -12.26 -12.01 -4.60
CA PRO A 30 -13.25 -11.27 -5.41
C PRO A 30 -13.51 -9.83 -4.94
N TRP A 31 -13.13 -9.49 -3.70
CA TRP A 31 -13.36 -8.18 -3.08
C TRP A 31 -12.06 -7.50 -2.62
N GLU A 32 -10.91 -8.13 -2.85
CA GLU A 32 -9.63 -7.59 -2.40
C GLU A 32 -9.11 -6.55 -3.38
N GLN A 33 -8.67 -5.41 -2.85
CA GLN A 33 -8.19 -4.27 -3.63
C GLN A 33 -6.98 -3.63 -2.93
N ILE A 34 -6.02 -3.14 -3.71
CA ILE A 34 -4.83 -2.46 -3.20
C ILE A 34 -5.07 -0.94 -3.28
N PHE A 35 -5.00 -0.26 -2.15
CA PHE A 35 -5.15 1.19 -2.06
C PHE A 35 -3.86 1.87 -1.64
N TYR A 36 -3.61 3.05 -2.21
CA TYR A 36 -2.67 4.00 -1.63
C TYR A 36 -3.39 4.87 -0.60
N GLY A 37 -3.20 4.56 0.69
CA GLY A 37 -3.70 5.37 1.80
C GLY A 37 -2.87 6.65 1.95
N GLU A 38 -3.32 7.75 1.36
CA GLU A 38 -2.72 9.07 1.53
C GLU A 38 -3.34 9.79 2.74
N PHE A 39 -2.49 10.26 3.66
CA PHE A 39 -2.92 10.87 4.93
C PHE A 39 -2.35 12.28 5.18
N ASP A 40 -1.44 12.76 4.31
CA ASP A 40 -0.82 14.09 4.34
C ASP A 40 -0.39 14.47 2.91
N GLY A 41 -1.38 14.84 2.10
CA GLY A 41 -1.30 15.03 0.65
C GLY A 41 -0.79 16.41 0.19
N GLY A 42 -1.18 16.82 -1.02
CA GLY A 42 -0.82 18.13 -1.59
C GLY A 42 0.62 18.23 -2.12
N ARG A 43 1.34 17.11 -2.17
CA ARG A 43 2.74 17.02 -2.62
C ARG A 43 3.00 15.70 -3.31
N ARG A 44 4.05 15.65 -4.15
CA ARG A 44 4.42 14.43 -4.88
C ARG A 44 4.97 13.38 -3.92
N LYS A 45 4.37 12.19 -3.91
CA LYS A 45 4.77 11.03 -3.11
C LYS A 45 4.96 9.80 -3.99
N ARG A 46 5.47 8.71 -3.42
CA ARG A 46 5.92 7.51 -4.14
C ARG A 46 5.42 6.25 -3.44
N VAL A 47 5.16 5.22 -4.24
CA VAL A 47 4.95 3.83 -3.81
C VAL A 47 6.01 2.98 -4.50
N LEU A 48 6.48 1.94 -3.82
CA LEU A 48 7.42 0.97 -4.38
C LEU A 48 6.67 -0.35 -4.58
N VAL A 49 6.82 -0.95 -5.76
CA VAL A 49 6.41 -2.33 -6.05
C VAL A 49 7.67 -3.13 -6.30
N LYS A 50 7.84 -4.25 -5.58
CA LYS A 50 8.95 -5.17 -5.77
C LYS A 50 8.42 -6.58 -5.86
N ILE A 51 8.83 -7.29 -6.92
CA ILE A 51 8.44 -8.65 -7.23
C ILE A 51 9.70 -9.52 -7.14
N ILE A 52 9.56 -10.69 -6.51
CA ILE A 52 10.62 -11.69 -6.39
C ILE A 52 9.97 -13.04 -6.71
N GLY A 53 10.55 -13.80 -7.63
CA GLY A 53 10.03 -15.06 -8.13
C GLY A 53 10.68 -15.45 -9.45
N GLU A 54 10.32 -16.63 -9.96
CA GLU A 54 10.68 -17.15 -11.28
C GLU A 54 9.50 -17.07 -12.26
#